data_AF-A0A2P7V4U9-F1
#
_entry.id   AF-A0A2P7V4U9-F1
#
_cell.length_a   1.000
_cell.length_b   1.000
_cell.length_c   1.000
_cell.angle_alpha   90.00
_cell.angle_beta   90.00
_cell.angle_gamma   90.00
#
_symmetry.space_group_name_H-M   'P 1'
#
loop_
_entity.id
_entity.type
_entity.pdbx_description
1 polymer ?
#
loop_
_entity_poly.entity_id
_entity_poly.type
_entity_poly.pdbx_seq_one_letter_code
_entity_poly.pdbx_strand_id
1 'polypeptide(L)' 'MARARDPNREQAFKLWKKTNGAIKLKDIAEQIGISEGTVRGWKNKDKWEAVSSTIEEPRL' A
#
# COMPACT_ATOMS: atom_id res chain seq x y z
N MET A 1 16.15 -0.99 17.58
CA MET A 1 15.66 -1.89 16.51
C MET A 1 14.47 -1.21 15.86
N ALA A 2 14.51 -0.97 14.53
CA ALA A 2 13.38 -0.38 13.83
C ALA A 2 12.15 -1.27 14.11
N ARG A 3 11.07 -0.67 14.64
CA ARG A 3 9.84 -1.41 14.98
C ARG A 3 9.43 -2.21 13.75
N ALA A 4 9.23 -3.52 13.93
CA ALA A 4 8.73 -4.38 12.87
C ALA A 4 7.49 -3.70 12.27
N ARG A 5 7.52 -3.44 10.96
CA ARG A 5 6.36 -2.90 10.27
C ARG A 5 5.24 -3.93 10.42
N ASP A 6 4.03 -3.45 10.67
CA ASP A 6 2.85 -4.31 10.68
C ASP A 6 2.83 -5.16 9.39
N PRO A 7 2.76 -6.49 9.47
CA PRO A 7 2.76 -7.35 8.28
C PRO A 7 1.58 -7.01 7.34
N ASN A 8 0.44 -6.64 7.94
CA ASN A 8 -0.76 -6.20 7.22
C ASN A 8 -0.55 -4.90 6.44
N ARG A 9 0.27 -3.97 6.98
CA ARG A 9 0.60 -2.70 6.30
C ARG A 9 1.40 -2.93 5.04
N GLU A 10 2.36 -3.83 5.11
CA GLU A 10 3.19 -4.17 3.96
C GLU A 10 2.40 -4.97 2.91
N GLN A 11 1.54 -5.90 3.35
CA GLN A 11 0.62 -6.62 2.45
C GLN A 11 -0.34 -5.66 1.72
N ALA A 12 -0.94 -4.70 2.45
CA ALA A 12 -1.82 -3.69 1.87
C ALA A 12 -1.11 -2.87 0.78
N PHE A 13 0.12 -2.42 1.06
CA PHE A 13 0.92 -1.66 0.09
C PHE A 13 1.27 -2.49 -1.14
N LYS A 14 1.65 -3.76 -0.97
CA LYS A 14 1.95 -4.68 -2.09
C LYS A 14 0.75 -4.86 -3.01
N LEU A 15 -0.45 -5.06 -2.45
CA LEU A 15 -1.69 -5.19 -3.23
C LEU A 15 -2.00 -3.90 -4.01
N TRP A 16 -1.94 -2.76 -3.33
CA TRP A 16 -2.16 -1.46 -3.96
C TRP A 16 -1.17 -1.21 -5.10
N LYS A 17 0.13 -1.39 -4.84
CA LYS A 17 1.22 -1.21 -5.80
C LYS A 17 1.13 -2.16 -6.99
N LYS A 18 0.76 -3.43 -6.77
CA LYS A 18 0.58 -4.43 -7.84
C LYS A 18 -0.47 -4.00 -8.87
N THR A 19 -1.46 -3.22 -8.44
CA THR A 19 -2.51 -2.68 -9.31
C THR A 19 -2.24 -1.24 -9.75
N ASN A 20 -1.05 -0.70 -9.43
CA ASN A 20 -0.70 0.71 -9.64
C ASN A 20 -1.75 1.69 -9.09
N GLY A 21 -2.37 1.33 -7.96
CA GLY A 21 -3.44 2.10 -7.34
C GLY A 21 -4.83 1.98 -7.99
N ALA A 22 -5.02 1.05 -8.93
CA ALA A 22 -6.34 0.78 -9.51
C ALA A 22 -7.28 0.01 -8.56
N ILE A 23 -6.75 -0.76 -7.61
CA ILE A 23 -7.57 -1.48 -6.62
C ILE A 23 -8.19 -0.50 -5.60
N LYS A 24 -9.44 -0.78 -5.20
CA LYS A 24 -10.10 0.01 -4.14
C LYS A 24 -9.48 -0.34 -2.79
N LEU A 25 -9.32 0.67 -1.94
CA LEU A 25 -8.80 0.48 -0.58
C LEU A 25 -9.71 -0.45 0.26
N LYS A 26 -11.02 -0.44 -0.03
CA LYS A 26 -12.00 -1.34 0.58
C LYS A 26 -11.73 -2.80 0.25
N ASP A 27 -11.45 -3.10 -1.02
CA ASP A 27 -11.16 -4.47 -1.47
C ASP A 27 -9.85 -4.98 -0.85
N ILE A 28 -8.83 -4.12 -0.74
CA ILE A 28 -7.60 -4.45 0.01
C ILE A 28 -7.98 -4.76 1.46
N ALA A 29 -8.74 -3.90 2.12
CA ALA A 29 -9.11 -4.05 3.51
C ALA A 29 -9.87 -5.37 3.77
N GLU A 30 -10.80 -5.74 2.87
CA GLU A 30 -11.51 -7.02 2.92
C GLU A 30 -10.58 -8.22 2.74
N GLN A 31 -9.60 -8.16 1.82
CA GLN A 31 -8.66 -9.26 1.59
C GLN A 31 -7.74 -9.58 2.78
N ILE A 32 -7.33 -8.56 3.53
CA ILE A 32 -6.49 -8.70 4.73
C ILE A 32 -7.30 -8.64 6.04
N GLY A 33 -8.63 -8.53 5.98
CA GLY A 33 -9.50 -8.55 7.15
C GLY A 33 -9.33 -7.35 8.10
N ILE A 34 -9.05 -6.16 7.57
CA ILE A 34 -8.91 -4.91 8.34
C ILE A 34 -9.93 -3.86 7.90
N SER A 35 -9.94 -2.71 8.57
CA SER A 35 -10.81 -1.60 8.16
C SER A 35 -10.23 -0.80 6.99
N GLU A 36 -11.08 -0.33 6.07
CA GLU A 36 -10.67 0.57 4.98
C GLU A 36 -10.01 1.84 5.55
N GLY A 37 -10.50 2.36 6.66
CA GLY A 37 -9.94 3.53 7.34
C GLY A 37 -8.47 3.32 7.73
N THR A 38 -8.10 2.10 8.14
CA THR A 38 -6.71 1.72 8.43
C THR A 38 -5.85 1.78 7.16
N VAL A 39 -6.31 1.17 6.05
CA VAL A 39 -5.59 1.19 4.76
C VAL A 39 -5.42 2.60 4.24
N ARG A 40 -6.48 3.42 4.30
CA ARG A 40 -6.45 4.85 3.93
C ARG A 40 -5.44 5.62 4.78
N GLY A 41 -5.41 5.37 6.09
CA GLY A 41 -4.45 5.96 7.00
C GLY A 41 -3.01 5.61 6.65
N TRP A 42 -2.73 4.35 6.27
CA TRP A 42 -1.41 3.93 5.80
C TRP A 42 -1.02 4.57 4.49
N LYS A 43 -1.92 4.59 3.50
CA LYS A 43 -1.70 5.24 2.20
C LYS A 43 -1.27 6.70 2.36
N ASN A 44 -1.90 7.43 3.28
CA ASN A 44 -1.56 8.82 3.57
C ASN A 44 -0.23 8.94 4.34
N LYS A 45 -0.03 8.14 5.39
CA LYS A 45 1.20 8.17 6.22
C LYS A 45 2.46 7.80 5.44
N ASP A 46 2.37 6.81 4.56
CA ASP A 46 3.49 6.34 3.73
C ASP A 46 3.57 7.03 2.38
N LYS A 47 2.61 7.93 2.08
CA LYS A 47 2.54 8.65 0.80
C LYS A 47 2.66 7.69 -0.39
N TRP A 48 1.83 6.64 -0.43
CA TRP A 48 1.97 5.57 -1.43
C TRP A 48 2.00 6.09 -2.87
N GLU A 49 1.26 7.15 -3.17
CA GLU A 49 1.25 7.83 -4.48
C GLU A 49 2.60 8.44 -4.86
N ALA A 50 3.36 8.96 -3.90
CA ALA A 50 4.71 9.48 -4.13
C ALA A 50 5.75 8.36 -4.28
N VAL A 51 5.48 7.18 -3.74
CA VAL A 51 6.38 6.02 -3.86
C VAL A 51 6.14 5.26 -5.17
N SER A 52 4.90 5.20 -5.66
CA SER A 52 4.58 4.54 -6.94
C SER A 52 5.15 5.28 -8.14
N SER A 53 5.21 6.60 -8.10
CA SER A 53 5.77 7.43 -9.19
C SER A 53 7.27 7.27 -9.40
N THR A 54 7.98 6.58 -8.49
CA THR A 54 9.44 6.39 -8.58
C THR A 54 9.84 5.07 -9.25
N ILE A 55 8.90 4.28 -9.78
CA ILE A 55 9.18 2.88 -10.16
C ILE A 55 9.18 2.61 -11.66
N GLU A 56 8.90 3.61 -12.49
CA GLU A 56 9.04 3.49 -13.95
C GLU A 56 10.27 4.25 -14.44
N GLU A 57 11.42 3.59 -14.45
CA GLU A 57 12.37 3.60 -15.58
C GLU A 57 13.17 2.29 -15.56
N PRO A 58 12.92 1.33 -16.49
CA PRO A 58 13.97 0.40 -16.86
C PRO A 58 15.07 1.23 -17.53
N ARG A 59 16.18 1.42 -16.82
CA ARG A 59 17.46 1.82 -17.42
C ARG A 59 17.78 0.81 -18.53
N LEU A 60 17.53 1.21 -19.77
CA LEU A 60 18.13 0.64 -20.97
C LEU A 60 19.07 1.68 -21.56
#